data_AF-A0A2H0RV05-F1
#
_entry.id   AF-A0A2H0RV05-F1
#
_cell.length_a   1.000
_cell.length_b   1.000
_cell.length_c   1.000
_cell.angle_alpha   90.00
_cell.angle_beta   90.00
_cell.angle_gamma   90.00
#
_symmetry.space_group_name_H-M   'P 1'
#
loop_
_entity.id
_entity.type
_entity.pdbx_description
1 polymer ?
#
loop_
_entity_poly.entity_id
_entity_poly.type
_entity_poly.pdbx_seq_one_letter_code
_entity_poly.pdbx_strand_id
1 'polypeptide(L)'
;GINDSDDPFPLDREFRSDYDGDGLPDEYEATHGLSDEKRSDAHEDNDGDGLTNLEEFVQGTNIDNADTDNDGTTDAEELELGSDPLENPCLLYVGTGNYFADMEEHWAKEVVLLLHRTKVLPSYRRIVDGYDIENATLFLPDREITRFEFLKITLFTSCIPIQSDTENAAITFKDIVNKARPRESSQRKELREIVYTAVAEGIVEGYEDGTFRPDDPVNRAEALKILLKATELEALEEPFEQREFSDVPGGAWFAPYVKRLVEYAIVEGYEDGTFRPEQQITRTEASKILLLTMISNPHVNGYVIPSEDAEETE
;
A
#
# COMPACT_ATOMS: atom_id res chain seq x y z
N GLY A 1 32.47 -19.76 -21.86
CA GLY A 1 32.32 -19.01 -23.14
C GLY A 1 31.01 -19.40 -23.78
N ILE A 2 29.93 -18.80 -23.28
CA ILE A 2 28.55 -19.07 -23.65
C ILE A 2 28.30 -18.58 -25.09
N ASN A 3 27.39 -19.18 -25.84
CA ASN A 3 26.99 -18.59 -27.13
C ASN A 3 26.22 -17.29 -26.86
N ASP A 4 26.45 -16.24 -27.66
CA ASP A 4 25.70 -14.96 -27.61
C ASP A 4 24.16 -15.12 -27.69
N SER A 5 23.65 -16.30 -28.09
CA SER A 5 22.21 -16.61 -28.12
C SER A 5 21.65 -17.14 -26.79
N ASP A 6 22.53 -17.59 -25.89
CA ASP A 6 22.21 -18.21 -24.60
C ASP A 6 22.71 -17.33 -23.42
N ASP A 7 23.39 -16.22 -23.73
CA ASP A 7 23.84 -15.21 -22.77
C ASP A 7 22.71 -14.18 -22.53
N PRO A 8 22.17 -14.07 -21.31
CA PRO A 8 21.14 -13.09 -20.98
C PRO A 8 21.64 -11.64 -20.98
N PHE A 9 22.97 -11.41 -20.90
CA PHE A 9 23.59 -10.08 -20.86
C PHE A 9 24.70 -9.88 -21.91
N PRO A 10 24.43 -10.09 -23.22
CA PRO A 10 25.45 -10.22 -24.28
C PRO A 10 26.20 -8.93 -24.63
N LEU A 11 25.87 -7.81 -23.96
CA LEU A 11 26.52 -6.50 -24.16
C LEU A 11 27.39 -6.07 -22.96
N ASP A 12 27.36 -6.80 -21.85
CA ASP A 12 28.23 -6.49 -20.73
C ASP A 12 29.65 -7.03 -21.00
N ARG A 13 30.65 -6.20 -20.76
CA ARG A 13 32.05 -6.59 -20.90
C ARG A 13 32.55 -7.40 -19.71
N GLU A 14 31.86 -7.31 -18.57
CA GLU A 14 32.23 -7.98 -17.33
C GLU A 14 31.80 -9.44 -17.29
N PHE A 15 30.83 -9.89 -18.11
CA PHE A 15 30.29 -11.26 -18.09
C PHE A 15 30.69 -12.10 -19.31
N ARG A 16 31.98 -12.04 -19.71
CA ARG A 16 32.45 -12.68 -20.96
C ARG A 16 32.96 -14.10 -20.79
N SER A 17 33.30 -14.47 -19.56
CA SER A 17 33.97 -15.74 -19.25
C SER A 17 33.06 -16.56 -18.34
N ASP A 18 33.05 -17.86 -18.57
CA ASP A 18 32.28 -18.88 -17.86
C ASP A 18 33.07 -20.16 -18.16
N TYR A 19 34.02 -20.45 -17.28
CA TYR A 19 35.10 -21.43 -17.46
C TYR A 19 34.55 -22.84 -17.31
N ASP A 20 33.76 -23.06 -16.27
CA ASP A 20 33.19 -24.37 -16.05
C ASP A 20 31.95 -24.61 -16.90
N GLY A 21 31.23 -23.59 -17.40
CA GLY A 21 30.13 -23.71 -18.34
C GLY A 21 28.79 -24.04 -17.69
N ASP A 22 28.51 -23.53 -16.50
CA ASP A 22 27.24 -23.70 -15.78
C ASP A 22 26.25 -22.53 -15.92
N GLY A 23 26.69 -21.43 -16.53
CA GLY A 23 25.88 -20.25 -16.80
C GLY A 23 26.17 -19.07 -15.88
N LEU A 24 26.94 -19.25 -14.82
CA LEU A 24 27.47 -18.13 -14.02
C LEU A 24 28.77 -17.59 -14.64
N PRO A 25 28.96 -16.26 -14.69
CA PRO A 25 30.22 -15.70 -15.17
C PRO A 25 31.35 -15.83 -14.13
N ASP A 26 32.58 -16.12 -14.59
CA ASP A 26 33.79 -16.25 -13.74
C ASP A 26 33.96 -15.02 -12.82
N GLU A 27 33.70 -13.82 -13.37
CA GLU A 27 33.80 -12.57 -12.62
C GLU A 27 32.75 -12.48 -11.50
N TYR A 28 31.53 -12.95 -11.72
CA TYR A 28 30.46 -12.98 -10.73
C TYR A 28 30.76 -13.99 -9.62
N GLU A 29 31.21 -15.19 -10.01
CA GLU A 29 31.60 -16.24 -9.07
C GLU A 29 32.73 -15.77 -8.14
N ALA A 30 33.74 -15.09 -8.70
CA ALA A 30 34.86 -14.56 -7.94
C ALA A 30 34.44 -13.51 -6.90
N THR A 31 33.41 -12.70 -7.17
CA THR A 31 32.93 -11.68 -6.23
C THR A 31 32.00 -12.24 -5.15
N HIS A 32 31.29 -13.33 -5.43
CA HIS A 32 30.32 -13.94 -4.51
C HIS A 32 30.82 -15.24 -3.87
N GLY A 33 32.11 -15.56 -4.04
CA GLY A 33 32.76 -16.70 -3.37
C GLY A 33 32.37 -18.07 -3.94
N LEU A 34 31.83 -18.11 -5.15
CA LEU A 34 31.58 -19.32 -5.92
C LEU A 34 32.85 -19.76 -6.67
N SER A 35 32.82 -20.93 -7.29
CA SER A 35 33.99 -21.59 -7.86
C SER A 35 33.87 -21.76 -9.37
N ASP A 36 34.69 -21.01 -10.09
CA ASP A 36 34.86 -21.06 -11.56
C ASP A 36 35.25 -22.44 -12.14
N GLU A 37 35.55 -23.45 -11.32
CA GLU A 37 35.82 -24.84 -11.73
C GLU A 37 34.69 -25.84 -11.40
N LYS A 38 33.59 -25.43 -10.76
CA LYS A 38 32.64 -26.32 -10.07
C LYS A 38 31.16 -26.06 -10.42
N ARG A 39 30.78 -26.39 -11.65
CA ARG A 39 29.43 -26.37 -12.27
C ARG A 39 28.17 -26.58 -11.41
N SER A 40 28.28 -27.31 -10.30
CA SER A 40 27.14 -27.61 -9.45
C SER A 40 26.80 -26.49 -8.47
N ASP A 41 27.70 -25.55 -8.19
CA ASP A 41 27.40 -24.42 -7.31
C ASP A 41 26.47 -23.39 -7.93
N ALA A 42 26.42 -23.24 -9.27
CA ALA A 42 25.31 -22.52 -9.91
C ALA A 42 23.91 -23.07 -9.56
N HIS A 43 23.81 -24.34 -9.15
CA HIS A 43 22.56 -24.99 -8.75
C HIS A 43 22.41 -25.11 -7.22
N GLU A 44 23.35 -24.55 -6.47
CA GLU A 44 23.23 -24.44 -5.01
C GLU A 44 22.31 -23.26 -4.67
N ASP A 45 21.66 -23.37 -3.51
CA ASP A 45 20.75 -22.38 -2.92
C ASP A 45 21.44 -21.92 -1.65
N ASN A 46 22.18 -20.81 -1.76
CA ASN A 46 23.18 -20.40 -0.78
C ASN A 46 22.53 -19.82 0.50
N ASP A 47 21.43 -19.09 0.35
CA ASP A 47 20.70 -18.47 1.45
C ASP A 47 19.45 -19.27 1.90
N GLY A 48 19.04 -20.27 1.12
CA GLY A 48 17.99 -21.22 1.46
C GLY A 48 16.58 -20.73 1.16
N ASP A 49 16.42 -19.75 0.27
CA ASP A 49 15.13 -19.13 -0.08
C ASP A 49 14.36 -19.90 -1.16
N GLY A 50 15.05 -20.78 -1.90
CA GLY A 50 14.50 -21.63 -2.94
C GLY A 50 14.91 -21.26 -4.36
N LEU A 51 15.64 -20.16 -4.57
CA LEU A 51 16.33 -19.85 -5.82
C LEU A 51 17.73 -20.46 -5.84
N THR A 52 18.17 -20.85 -7.03
CA THR A 52 19.57 -21.23 -7.27
C THR A 52 20.42 -19.99 -7.51
N ASN A 53 21.73 -20.07 -7.23
CA ASN A 53 22.68 -18.99 -7.49
C ASN A 53 22.60 -18.46 -8.94
N LEU A 54 22.32 -19.34 -9.92
CA LEU A 54 22.10 -18.94 -11.31
C LEU A 54 20.78 -18.17 -11.51
N GLU A 55 19.69 -18.61 -10.89
CA GLU A 55 18.41 -17.91 -10.95
C GLU A 55 18.53 -16.51 -10.35
N GLU A 56 19.21 -16.38 -9.22
CA GLU A 56 19.46 -15.09 -8.58
C GLU A 56 20.31 -14.16 -9.43
N PHE A 57 21.38 -14.68 -10.05
CA PHE A 57 22.17 -13.90 -11.02
C PHE A 57 21.31 -13.36 -12.18
N VAL A 58 20.39 -14.18 -12.69
CA VAL A 58 19.48 -13.78 -13.79
C VAL A 58 18.47 -12.72 -13.33
N GLN A 59 17.99 -12.79 -12.10
CA GLN A 59 17.03 -11.84 -11.52
C GLN A 59 17.70 -10.59 -10.95
N GLY A 60 19.02 -10.62 -10.74
CA GLY A 60 19.79 -9.54 -10.15
C GLY A 60 19.74 -9.48 -8.61
N THR A 61 19.26 -10.55 -7.97
CA THR A 61 19.16 -10.69 -6.52
C THR A 61 20.48 -11.16 -5.90
N ASN A 62 20.55 -11.20 -4.57
CA ASN A 62 21.79 -11.44 -3.82
C ASN A 62 21.86 -12.85 -3.23
N ILE A 63 22.79 -13.65 -3.75
CA ILE A 63 22.95 -15.07 -3.39
C ILE A 63 23.21 -15.40 -1.92
N ASP A 64 23.57 -14.41 -1.11
CA ASP A 64 23.79 -14.60 0.32
C ASP A 64 22.65 -14.01 1.17
N ASN A 65 21.55 -13.56 0.54
CA ASN A 65 20.47 -12.84 1.20
C ASN A 65 19.10 -13.13 0.59
N ALA A 66 18.37 -14.01 1.29
CA ALA A 66 17.05 -14.51 0.91
C ALA A 66 15.96 -13.45 0.67
N ASP A 67 16.20 -12.18 0.98
CA ASP A 67 15.26 -11.06 0.88
C ASP A 67 16.09 -9.82 0.47
N THR A 68 16.36 -9.69 -0.83
CA THR A 68 17.35 -8.75 -1.39
C THR A 68 17.00 -7.31 -1.05
N ASP A 69 15.72 -6.94 -1.15
CA ASP A 69 15.24 -5.59 -0.87
C ASP A 69 14.83 -5.34 0.60
N ASN A 70 14.92 -6.38 1.43
CA ASN A 70 14.66 -6.39 2.87
C ASN A 70 13.21 -5.97 3.25
N ASP A 71 12.22 -6.34 2.45
CA ASP A 71 10.80 -6.04 2.70
C ASP A 71 10.09 -7.07 3.59
N GLY A 72 10.72 -8.21 3.84
CA GLY A 72 10.21 -9.32 4.65
C GLY A 72 9.54 -10.44 3.85
N THR A 73 9.65 -10.45 2.53
CA THR A 73 9.29 -11.51 1.58
C THR A 73 10.58 -12.05 0.95
N THR A 74 10.68 -13.34 0.68
CA THR A 74 11.90 -13.84 0.04
C THR A 74 11.89 -13.60 -1.46
N ASP A 75 13.07 -13.47 -2.07
CA ASP A 75 13.21 -13.24 -3.52
C ASP A 75 12.46 -14.34 -4.32
N ALA A 76 12.56 -15.60 -3.88
CA ALA A 76 11.80 -16.72 -4.43
C ALA A 76 10.27 -16.54 -4.35
N GLU A 77 9.77 -16.09 -3.19
CA GLU A 77 8.34 -15.89 -2.95
C GLU A 77 7.79 -14.74 -3.80
N GLU A 78 8.58 -13.68 -3.98
CA GLU A 78 8.24 -12.53 -4.81
C GLU A 78 8.11 -12.91 -6.28
N LEU A 79 9.05 -13.69 -6.82
CA LEU A 79 8.98 -14.18 -8.19
C LEU A 79 7.79 -15.12 -8.42
N GLU A 80 7.42 -15.95 -7.42
CA GLU A 80 6.22 -16.79 -7.49
C GLU A 80 4.93 -15.94 -7.54
N LEU A 81 4.92 -14.82 -6.82
CA LEU A 81 3.79 -13.89 -6.75
C LEU A 81 3.79 -12.82 -7.86
N GLY A 82 4.89 -12.70 -8.61
CA GLY A 82 5.08 -11.73 -9.69
C GLY A 82 5.39 -10.31 -9.21
N SER A 83 5.90 -10.14 -7.98
CA SER A 83 6.52 -8.88 -7.54
C SER A 83 7.99 -8.81 -7.96
N ASP A 84 8.62 -7.65 -7.77
CA ASP A 84 10.00 -7.39 -8.15
C ASP A 84 10.89 -7.48 -6.90
N PRO A 85 11.79 -8.48 -6.80
CA PRO A 85 12.61 -8.74 -5.61
C PRO A 85 13.69 -7.69 -5.33
N LEU A 86 13.79 -6.68 -6.20
CA LEU A 86 14.71 -5.56 -6.03
C LEU A 86 14.01 -4.28 -5.54
N GLU A 87 12.70 -4.32 -5.31
CA GLU A 87 11.84 -3.13 -5.23
C GLU A 87 10.84 -3.16 -4.06
N ASN A 88 11.32 -3.27 -2.83
CA ASN A 88 10.58 -3.29 -1.55
C ASN A 88 9.08 -2.93 -1.64
N PRO A 89 8.21 -3.86 -2.10
CA PRO A 89 6.81 -3.57 -2.28
C PRO A 89 6.12 -3.58 -0.92
N CYS A 90 5.83 -2.40 -0.39
CA CYS A 90 5.06 -2.28 0.84
C CYS A 90 3.66 -2.95 0.80
N LEU A 91 3.14 -3.32 -0.37
CA LEU A 91 1.85 -3.97 -0.59
C LEU A 91 1.98 -5.29 -1.36
N LEU A 92 1.41 -6.36 -0.80
CA LEU A 92 1.42 -7.71 -1.37
C LEU A 92 0.02 -8.23 -1.68
N TYR A 93 -0.25 -8.58 -2.94
CA TYR A 93 -1.49 -9.27 -3.34
C TYR A 93 -1.37 -10.79 -3.12
N VAL A 94 -2.18 -11.37 -2.25
CA VAL A 94 -2.07 -12.82 -1.95
C VAL A 94 -3.07 -13.73 -2.68
N GLY A 95 -3.91 -13.17 -3.59
CA GLY A 95 -4.86 -13.90 -4.47
C GLY A 95 -5.98 -14.72 -3.80
N THR A 96 -5.82 -15.09 -2.53
CA THR A 96 -6.66 -16.02 -1.79
C THR A 96 -7.20 -15.34 -0.53
N GLY A 97 -8.50 -15.50 -0.27
CA GLY A 97 -9.15 -14.88 0.88
C GLY A 97 -10.64 -15.17 0.94
N ASN A 98 -11.18 -15.19 2.15
CA ASN A 98 -12.61 -15.29 2.38
C ASN A 98 -13.32 -14.08 1.75
N TYR A 99 -14.52 -14.30 1.24
CA TYR A 99 -15.37 -13.21 0.76
C TYR A 99 -16.40 -12.84 1.83
N PHE A 100 -16.80 -11.58 1.88
CA PHE A 100 -17.79 -11.08 2.82
C PHE A 100 -19.19 -11.49 2.39
N ALA A 101 -19.97 -12.06 3.31
CA ALA A 101 -21.28 -12.64 2.98
C ALA A 101 -22.31 -11.60 2.51
N ASP A 102 -22.16 -10.34 2.93
CA ASP A 102 -23.01 -9.20 2.58
C ASP A 102 -22.54 -8.44 1.32
N MET A 103 -21.54 -8.94 0.60
CA MET A 103 -21.00 -8.32 -0.62
C MET A 103 -21.36 -9.07 -1.90
N GLU A 104 -22.09 -10.18 -1.85
CA GLU A 104 -22.28 -11.10 -2.99
C GLU A 104 -22.84 -10.41 -4.25
N GLU A 105 -23.82 -9.52 -4.08
CA GLU A 105 -24.46 -8.74 -5.16
C GLU A 105 -24.17 -7.23 -5.08
N HIS A 106 -23.18 -6.83 -4.27
CA HIS A 106 -22.89 -5.42 -4.04
C HIS A 106 -21.95 -4.87 -5.14
N TRP A 107 -22.23 -3.68 -5.67
CA TRP A 107 -21.45 -3.06 -6.77
C TRP A 107 -19.95 -2.93 -6.45
N ALA A 108 -19.61 -2.70 -5.19
CA ALA A 108 -18.24 -2.54 -4.72
C ALA A 108 -17.53 -3.86 -4.36
N LYS A 109 -18.11 -5.03 -4.68
CA LYS A 109 -17.58 -6.33 -4.30
C LYS A 109 -16.11 -6.51 -4.70
N GLU A 110 -15.79 -6.31 -5.98
CA GLU A 110 -14.45 -6.56 -6.49
C GLU A 110 -13.43 -5.58 -5.89
N VAL A 111 -13.79 -4.31 -5.77
CA VAL A 111 -12.97 -3.28 -5.09
C VAL A 111 -12.63 -3.70 -3.66
N VAL A 112 -13.64 -4.12 -2.89
CA VAL A 112 -13.46 -4.53 -1.50
C VAL A 112 -12.65 -5.81 -1.38
N LEU A 113 -12.87 -6.79 -2.27
CA LEU A 113 -12.10 -8.04 -2.28
C LEU A 113 -10.63 -7.80 -2.64
N LEU A 114 -10.35 -6.90 -3.58
CA LEU A 114 -8.98 -6.54 -3.94
C LEU A 114 -8.23 -5.95 -2.74
N LEU A 115 -8.81 -4.95 -2.07
CA LEU A 115 -8.22 -4.37 -0.86
C LEU A 115 -8.13 -5.40 0.29
N HIS A 116 -9.12 -6.28 0.43
CA HIS A 116 -9.08 -7.34 1.44
C HIS A 116 -7.97 -8.37 1.19
N ARG A 117 -7.66 -8.67 -0.07
CA ARG A 117 -6.59 -9.60 -0.48
C ARG A 117 -5.22 -8.95 -0.54
N THR A 118 -5.15 -7.62 -0.43
CA THR A 118 -3.88 -6.88 -0.38
C THR A 118 -3.43 -6.75 1.07
N LYS A 119 -2.17 -7.10 1.33
CA LYS A 119 -1.53 -7.03 2.65
C LYS A 119 -0.45 -5.97 2.66
N VAL A 120 -0.20 -5.38 3.82
CA VAL A 120 0.88 -4.42 4.05
C VAL A 120 2.07 -5.12 4.68
N LEU A 121 3.23 -5.07 4.02
CA LEU A 121 4.48 -5.63 4.49
C LEU A 121 5.20 -4.69 5.48
N PRO A 122 6.02 -5.24 6.40
CA PRO A 122 6.21 -6.66 6.71
C PRO A 122 5.14 -7.20 7.69
N SER A 123 4.11 -6.40 8.00
CA SER A 123 3.12 -6.75 9.02
C SER A 123 2.13 -7.84 8.59
N TYR A 124 2.06 -8.10 7.28
CA TYR A 124 1.10 -8.98 6.60
C TYR A 124 -0.37 -8.68 6.96
N ARG A 125 -0.67 -7.43 7.34
CA ARG A 125 -2.02 -6.99 7.68
C ARG A 125 -2.80 -6.63 6.43
N ARG A 126 -4.06 -7.05 6.34
CA ARG A 126 -4.94 -6.68 5.23
C ARG A 126 -5.25 -5.19 5.29
N ILE A 127 -5.35 -4.56 4.12
CA ILE A 127 -5.75 -3.15 4.02
C ILE A 127 -7.17 -2.98 4.55
N VAL A 128 -8.08 -3.87 4.14
CA VAL A 128 -9.48 -3.89 4.56
C VAL A 128 -9.84 -5.23 5.21
N ASP A 129 -10.54 -5.17 6.34
CA ASP A 129 -11.14 -6.32 7.01
C ASP A 129 -12.63 -6.10 7.30
N GLY A 130 -13.34 -7.20 7.50
CA GLY A 130 -14.72 -7.22 7.94
C GLY A 130 -14.86 -7.45 9.44
N TYR A 131 -16.11 -7.51 9.90
CA TYR A 131 -16.46 -7.82 11.27
C TYR A 131 -16.94 -9.25 11.37
N ASP A 132 -16.36 -10.01 12.29
CA ASP A 132 -16.88 -11.32 12.64
C ASP A 132 -18.15 -11.15 13.47
N ILE A 133 -19.29 -11.36 12.82
CA ILE A 133 -20.61 -11.25 13.42
C ILE A 133 -21.25 -12.63 13.36
N GLU A 134 -21.44 -13.23 14.54
CA GLU A 134 -21.93 -14.60 14.70
C GLU A 134 -21.01 -15.64 14.03
N ASN A 135 -21.42 -16.14 12.85
CA ASN A 135 -20.72 -17.18 12.08
C ASN A 135 -20.31 -16.70 10.67
N ALA A 136 -20.38 -15.39 10.40
CA ALA A 136 -20.01 -14.80 9.12
C ALA A 136 -19.12 -13.58 9.33
N THR A 137 -18.20 -13.37 8.40
CA THR A 137 -17.45 -12.12 8.29
C THR A 137 -18.21 -11.19 7.36
N LEU A 138 -18.64 -10.04 7.88
CA LEU A 138 -19.44 -9.04 7.16
C LEU A 138 -18.63 -7.78 6.91
N PHE A 139 -18.75 -7.19 5.73
CA PHE A 139 -18.09 -5.93 5.39
C PHE A 139 -18.85 -4.70 5.89
N LEU A 140 -20.19 -4.77 5.94
CA LEU A 140 -21.12 -3.68 6.23
C LEU A 140 -20.99 -2.51 5.25
N PRO A 141 -21.28 -2.72 3.95
CA PRO A 141 -20.92 -1.78 2.89
C PRO A 141 -21.47 -0.37 3.05
N ASP A 142 -22.73 -0.24 3.46
CA ASP A 142 -23.44 1.05 3.58
C ASP A 142 -23.26 1.72 4.94
N ARG A 143 -22.54 1.09 5.87
CA ARG A 143 -22.22 1.70 7.15
C ARG A 143 -21.22 2.82 6.91
N GLU A 144 -21.46 3.96 7.53
CA GLU A 144 -20.48 5.05 7.56
C GLU A 144 -19.15 4.56 8.14
N ILE A 145 -18.05 4.97 7.53
CA ILE A 145 -16.71 4.63 8.03
C ILE A 145 -16.30 5.65 9.09
N THR A 146 -15.72 5.17 10.20
CA THR A 146 -15.24 6.09 11.23
C THR A 146 -13.95 6.75 10.79
N ARG A 147 -13.64 7.89 11.40
CA ARG A 147 -12.41 8.64 11.17
C ARG A 147 -11.16 7.81 11.44
N PHE A 148 -11.17 6.97 12.49
CA PHE A 148 -10.05 6.07 12.77
C PHE A 148 -9.89 4.99 11.71
N GLU A 149 -11.00 4.36 11.28
CA GLU A 149 -10.93 3.31 10.27
C GLU A 149 -10.41 3.85 8.94
N PHE A 150 -10.93 4.99 8.49
CA PHE A 150 -10.45 5.62 7.27
C PHE A 150 -8.97 5.98 7.36
N LEU A 151 -8.54 6.58 8.48
CA LEU A 151 -7.13 6.94 8.70
C LEU A 151 -6.23 5.70 8.68
N LYS A 152 -6.60 4.63 9.40
CA LYS A 152 -5.85 3.37 9.42
C LYS A 152 -5.62 2.84 8.01
N ILE A 153 -6.71 2.71 7.24
CA ILE A 153 -6.65 2.16 5.90
C ILE A 153 -5.79 3.09 5.01
N THR A 154 -5.92 4.41 5.16
CA THR A 154 -5.12 5.37 4.40
C THR A 154 -3.61 5.22 4.66
N LEU A 155 -3.20 5.07 5.93
CA LEU A 155 -1.77 4.85 6.24
C LEU A 155 -1.26 3.55 5.62
N PHE A 156 -2.08 2.50 5.65
CA PHE A 156 -1.77 1.19 5.09
C PHE A 156 -1.65 1.24 3.56
N THR A 157 -2.61 1.84 2.86
CA THR A 157 -2.57 2.00 1.40
C THR A 157 -1.46 2.92 0.93
N SER A 158 -1.01 3.85 1.78
CA SER A 158 0.08 4.78 1.49
C SER A 158 1.43 4.29 2.03
N CYS A 159 1.49 3.05 2.53
CA CYS A 159 2.71 2.41 3.00
C CYS A 159 3.49 3.16 4.08
N ILE A 160 2.77 3.91 4.92
CA ILE A 160 3.38 4.68 5.99
C ILE A 160 3.73 3.74 7.15
N PRO A 161 5.01 3.63 7.55
CA PRO A 161 5.41 2.76 8.65
C PRO A 161 4.80 3.21 9.97
N ILE A 162 4.14 2.28 10.67
CA ILE A 162 3.50 2.60 11.95
C ILE A 162 4.54 2.72 13.07
N GLN A 163 4.58 3.90 13.69
CA GLN A 163 5.52 4.22 14.76
C GLN A 163 4.96 3.79 16.13
N SER A 164 5.80 3.13 16.92
CA SER A 164 5.42 2.67 18.28
C SER A 164 5.72 3.67 19.39
N ASP A 165 6.74 4.54 19.20
CA ASP A 165 7.03 5.64 20.12
C ASP A 165 6.09 6.82 19.85
N THR A 166 5.14 7.02 20.76
CA THR A 166 4.12 8.06 20.65
C THR A 166 4.23 9.10 21.76
N GLU A 167 5.19 8.97 22.68
CA GLU A 167 5.26 9.83 23.87
C GLU A 167 5.69 11.27 23.55
N ASN A 168 6.48 11.44 22.49
CA ASN A 168 7.06 12.72 22.06
C ASN A 168 6.25 13.44 20.96
N ALA A 169 5.00 13.04 20.73
CA ALA A 169 4.16 13.62 19.70
C ALA A 169 3.99 15.14 19.84
N ALA A 170 4.11 15.87 18.73
CA ALA A 170 4.00 17.32 18.68
C ALA A 170 2.59 17.84 19.06
N ILE A 171 1.57 17.04 18.77
CA ILE A 171 0.16 17.29 19.11
C ILE A 171 -0.34 16.10 19.94
N THR A 172 -1.16 16.37 20.95
CA THR A 172 -1.79 15.33 21.81
C THR A 172 -3.28 15.55 21.92
N PHE A 173 -4.05 14.47 22.06
CA PHE A 173 -5.51 14.53 22.13
C PHE A 173 -6.05 14.20 23.52
N LYS A 174 -7.17 14.83 23.89
CA LYS A 174 -7.85 14.59 25.18
C LYS A 174 -8.50 13.21 25.26
N ASP A 175 -8.95 12.69 24.13
CA ASP A 175 -9.66 11.42 23.96
C ASP A 175 -8.73 10.25 23.57
N ILE A 176 -7.46 10.51 23.25
CA ILE A 176 -6.47 9.49 22.90
C ILE A 176 -5.18 9.70 23.68
N VAL A 177 -4.88 8.75 24.55
CA VAL A 177 -3.68 8.79 25.40
C VAL A 177 -2.45 8.47 24.57
N ASN A 178 -1.45 9.35 24.54
CA ASN A 178 -0.21 9.20 23.78
C ASN A 178 0.86 8.32 24.47
N LYS A 179 0.60 7.86 25.68
CA LYS A 179 1.51 7.05 26.47
C LYS A 179 0.99 5.63 26.63
N ALA A 180 1.83 4.65 26.32
CA ALA A 180 1.53 3.24 26.53
C ALA A 180 1.20 2.96 28.00
N ARG A 181 0.18 2.13 28.24
CA ARG A 181 -0.24 1.77 29.60
C ARG A 181 0.04 0.29 29.90
N PRO A 182 0.39 -0.06 31.14
CA PRO A 182 0.45 -1.46 31.55
C PRO A 182 -0.89 -2.15 31.26
N ARG A 183 -0.85 -3.28 30.54
CA ARG A 183 -2.03 -4.08 30.14
C ARG A 183 -3.02 -3.36 29.22
N GLU A 184 -2.54 -2.44 28.40
CA GLU A 184 -3.30 -1.87 27.29
C GLU A 184 -3.80 -2.97 26.34
N SER A 185 -5.04 -2.86 25.84
CA SER A 185 -5.57 -3.79 24.85
C SER A 185 -4.91 -3.56 23.49
N SER A 186 -4.85 -4.59 22.66
CA SER A 186 -4.34 -4.48 21.29
C SER A 186 -5.06 -3.41 20.48
N GLN A 187 -6.38 -3.24 20.64
CA GLN A 187 -7.13 -2.19 19.94
C GLN A 187 -6.73 -0.77 20.39
N ARG A 188 -6.51 -0.56 21.70
CA ARG A 188 -6.07 0.75 22.20
C ARG A 188 -4.64 1.07 21.76
N LYS A 189 -3.78 0.05 21.77
CA LYS A 189 -2.41 0.15 21.27
C LYS A 189 -2.41 0.57 19.81
N GLU A 190 -3.16 -0.14 18.97
CA GLU A 190 -3.28 0.17 17.54
C GLU A 190 -3.85 1.58 17.31
N LEU A 191 -4.94 1.94 18.00
CA LEU A 191 -5.52 3.28 17.92
C LEU A 191 -4.49 4.37 18.22
N ARG A 192 -3.73 4.21 19.31
CA ARG A 192 -2.67 5.15 19.69
C ARG A 192 -1.58 5.23 18.63
N GLU A 193 -1.03 4.09 18.21
CA GLU A 193 0.10 4.04 17.26
C GLU A 193 -0.27 4.64 15.91
N ILE A 194 -1.43 4.30 15.36
CA ILE A 194 -1.91 4.85 14.07
C ILE A 194 -2.14 6.35 14.16
N VAL A 195 -2.86 6.82 15.18
CA VAL A 195 -3.20 8.25 15.28
C VAL A 195 -1.95 9.08 15.48
N TYR A 196 -1.01 8.64 16.31
CA TYR A 196 0.22 9.40 16.56
C TYR A 196 1.25 9.26 15.44
N THR A 197 1.24 8.17 14.65
CA THR A 197 1.97 8.12 13.37
C THR A 197 1.44 9.20 12.43
N ALA A 198 0.12 9.29 12.24
CA ALA A 198 -0.48 10.31 11.40
C ALA A 198 -0.23 11.76 11.89
N VAL A 199 -0.04 11.97 13.19
CA VAL A 199 0.40 13.26 13.74
C VAL A 199 1.86 13.54 13.38
N ALA A 200 2.74 12.55 13.51
CA ALA A 200 4.16 12.68 13.18
C ALA A 200 4.37 13.02 11.69
N GLU A 201 3.58 12.38 10.81
CA GLU A 201 3.57 12.64 9.37
C GLU A 201 2.79 13.92 8.98
N GLY A 202 2.21 14.65 9.95
CA GLY A 202 1.46 15.88 9.67
C GLY A 202 0.14 15.69 8.91
N ILE A 203 -0.38 14.46 8.87
CA ILE A 203 -1.62 14.06 8.17
C ILE A 203 -2.85 14.56 8.93
N VAL A 204 -2.83 14.45 10.27
CA VAL A 204 -3.95 14.85 11.12
C VAL A 204 -3.52 15.77 12.26
N GLU A 205 -4.39 16.72 12.59
CA GLU A 205 -4.18 17.71 13.66
C GLU A 205 -5.30 17.69 14.72
N GLY A 206 -6.36 16.90 14.49
CA GLY A 206 -7.56 16.86 15.33
C GLY A 206 -8.45 18.11 15.19
N TYR A 207 -9.35 18.29 16.14
CA TYR A 207 -10.28 19.41 16.21
C TYR A 207 -9.78 20.50 17.17
N GLU A 208 -10.30 21.72 17.03
CA GLU A 208 -9.94 22.88 17.87
C GLU A 208 -10.18 22.66 19.37
N ASP A 209 -11.08 21.76 19.74
CA ASP A 209 -11.36 21.39 21.12
C ASP A 209 -10.30 20.44 21.73
N GLY A 210 -9.31 20.04 20.95
CA GLY A 210 -8.22 19.14 21.32
C GLY A 210 -8.60 17.66 21.31
N THR A 211 -9.63 17.27 20.56
CA THR A 211 -10.05 15.87 20.37
C THR A 211 -9.71 15.35 18.98
N PHE A 212 -9.60 14.03 18.82
CA PHE A 212 -9.47 13.38 17.52
C PHE A 212 -10.80 12.79 17.02
N ARG A 213 -11.65 12.30 17.93
CA ARG A 213 -12.95 11.67 17.67
C ARG A 213 -12.86 10.44 16.76
N PRO A 214 -12.18 9.37 17.21
CA PRO A 214 -11.87 8.21 16.36
C PRO A 214 -13.11 7.44 15.88
N ASP A 215 -14.17 7.42 16.69
CA ASP A 215 -15.40 6.67 16.42
C ASP A 215 -16.45 7.48 15.64
N ASP A 216 -16.24 8.78 15.46
CA ASP A 216 -17.14 9.62 14.67
C ASP A 216 -16.99 9.29 13.17
N PRO A 217 -18.08 9.25 12.40
CA PRO A 217 -18.02 9.13 10.95
C PRO A 217 -17.21 10.25 10.30
N VAL A 218 -16.38 9.91 9.32
CA VAL A 218 -15.64 10.90 8.53
C VAL A 218 -16.51 11.42 7.39
N ASN A 219 -16.47 12.74 7.15
CA ASN A 219 -17.13 13.31 5.98
C ASN A 219 -16.22 13.29 4.73
N ARG A 220 -16.83 13.49 3.54
CA ARG A 220 -16.13 13.49 2.25
C ARG A 220 -14.91 14.42 2.25
N ALA A 221 -15.09 15.67 2.68
CA ALA A 221 -14.02 16.67 2.68
C ALA A 221 -12.84 16.31 3.60
N GLU A 222 -13.12 15.81 4.80
CA GLU A 222 -12.10 15.36 5.76
C GLU A 222 -11.34 14.14 5.23
N ALA A 223 -12.04 13.19 4.61
CA ALA A 223 -11.44 12.01 3.99
C ALA A 223 -10.46 12.41 2.88
N LEU A 224 -10.84 13.35 1.99
CA LEU A 224 -9.95 13.82 0.92
C LEU A 224 -8.68 14.48 1.47
N LYS A 225 -8.82 15.29 2.54
CA LYS A 225 -7.67 15.94 3.19
C LYS A 225 -6.71 14.91 3.79
N ILE A 226 -7.25 13.90 4.50
CA ILE A 226 -6.45 12.82 5.08
C ILE A 226 -5.69 12.08 3.98
N LEU A 227 -6.40 11.70 2.91
CA LEU A 227 -5.84 10.97 1.79
C LEU A 227 -4.70 11.72 1.10
N LEU A 228 -4.91 13.00 0.74
CA LEU A 228 -3.88 13.80 0.05
C LEU A 228 -2.62 14.00 0.89
N LYS A 229 -2.80 14.25 2.18
CA LYS A 229 -1.65 14.41 3.07
C LYS A 229 -0.87 13.11 3.24
N ALA A 230 -1.55 11.97 3.31
CA ALA A 230 -0.88 10.67 3.44
C ALA A 230 -0.16 10.24 2.15
N THR A 231 -0.65 10.67 1.00
CA THR A 231 -0.12 10.29 -0.31
C THR A 231 0.91 11.27 -0.87
N GLU A 232 1.25 12.30 -0.09
CA GLU A 232 2.11 13.43 -0.47
C GLU A 232 1.72 14.10 -1.80
N LEU A 233 0.47 13.91 -2.23
CA LEU A 233 -0.07 14.60 -3.40
C LEU A 233 -0.31 16.05 -3.02
N GLU A 234 0.49 16.94 -3.62
CA GLU A 234 0.39 18.38 -3.36
C GLU A 234 -1.05 18.90 -3.58
N ALA A 235 -1.56 19.77 -2.72
CA ALA A 235 -2.84 20.42 -2.99
C ALA A 235 -2.66 21.47 -4.11
N LEU A 236 -3.68 21.66 -4.95
CA LEU A 236 -3.65 22.74 -5.94
C LEU A 236 -4.06 24.05 -5.28
N GLU A 237 -3.09 24.96 -5.10
CA GLU A 237 -3.34 26.29 -4.53
C GLU A 237 -4.06 27.23 -5.51
N GLU A 238 -4.06 26.90 -6.80
CA GLU A 238 -4.76 27.67 -7.83
C GLU A 238 -6.26 27.71 -7.53
N PRO A 239 -6.92 28.89 -7.61
CA PRO A 239 -8.33 29.02 -7.29
C PRO A 239 -9.16 28.00 -8.06
N PHE A 240 -10.08 27.36 -7.34
CA PHE A 240 -11.08 26.48 -7.94
C PHE A 240 -11.89 27.30 -8.94
N GLU A 241 -11.88 26.93 -10.22
CA GLU A 241 -12.80 27.58 -11.15
C GLU A 241 -14.22 27.19 -10.72
N GLN A 242 -14.98 28.19 -10.29
CA GLN A 242 -16.23 28.11 -9.52
C GLN A 242 -17.40 27.40 -10.22
N ARG A 243 -17.16 26.66 -11.30
CA ARG A 243 -18.16 26.10 -12.22
C ARG A 243 -18.31 24.58 -12.18
N GLU A 244 -17.51 23.84 -11.42
CA GLU A 244 -17.64 22.37 -11.39
C GLU A 244 -18.70 21.90 -10.38
N PHE A 245 -18.74 22.46 -9.16
CA PHE A 245 -19.74 22.11 -8.14
C PHE A 245 -20.35 23.34 -7.47
N SER A 246 -21.67 23.31 -7.28
CA SER A 246 -22.44 24.42 -6.70
C SER A 246 -22.22 24.64 -5.20
N ASP A 247 -21.73 23.62 -4.49
CA ASP A 247 -21.50 23.57 -3.04
C ASP A 247 -20.01 23.49 -2.67
N VAL A 248 -19.12 23.80 -3.61
CA VAL A 248 -17.67 23.93 -3.38
C VAL A 248 -17.24 25.39 -3.66
N PRO A 249 -17.40 26.30 -2.68
CA PRO A 249 -16.88 27.66 -2.82
C PRO A 249 -15.35 27.62 -2.94
N GLY A 250 -14.76 28.36 -3.88
CA GLY A 250 -13.31 28.34 -4.09
C GLY A 250 -12.45 28.78 -2.90
N GLY A 251 -13.02 29.45 -1.89
CA GLY A 251 -12.35 29.79 -0.64
C GLY A 251 -12.58 28.80 0.51
N ALA A 252 -13.30 27.69 0.28
CA ALA A 252 -13.51 26.67 1.29
C ALA A 252 -12.19 25.92 1.56
N TRP A 253 -11.95 25.58 2.83
CA TRP A 253 -10.71 24.90 3.26
C TRP A 253 -10.48 23.56 2.52
N PHE A 254 -11.56 22.92 2.07
CA PHE A 254 -11.53 21.65 1.36
C PHE A 254 -11.41 21.75 -0.16
N ALA A 255 -11.64 22.94 -0.73
CA ALA A 255 -11.67 23.13 -2.19
C ALA A 255 -10.37 22.69 -2.88
N PRO A 256 -9.15 22.93 -2.33
CA PRO A 256 -7.92 22.45 -2.94
C PRO A 256 -7.83 20.92 -3.04
N TYR A 257 -8.36 20.19 -2.04
CA TYR A 257 -8.33 18.73 -2.03
C TYR A 257 -9.33 18.13 -3.02
N VAL A 258 -10.54 18.71 -3.10
CA VAL A 258 -11.55 18.32 -4.09
C VAL A 258 -10.98 18.49 -5.50
N LYS A 259 -10.38 19.66 -5.79
CA LYS A 259 -9.78 19.96 -7.10
C LYS A 259 -8.78 18.90 -7.54
N ARG A 260 -7.83 18.59 -6.67
CA ARG A 260 -6.75 17.65 -6.99
C ARG A 260 -7.28 16.23 -7.21
N LEU A 261 -8.20 15.74 -6.38
CA LEU A 261 -8.73 14.38 -6.55
C LEU A 261 -9.71 14.24 -7.73
N VAL A 262 -10.37 15.32 -8.15
CA VAL A 262 -11.14 15.33 -9.40
C VAL A 262 -10.23 15.30 -10.62
N GLU A 263 -9.10 16.02 -10.60
CA GLU A 263 -8.12 16.00 -11.70
C GLU A 263 -7.52 14.60 -11.93
N TYR A 264 -7.28 13.86 -10.84
CA TYR A 264 -6.83 12.47 -10.90
C TYR A 264 -7.97 11.46 -11.14
N ALA A 265 -9.21 11.92 -11.34
CA ALA A 265 -10.39 11.08 -11.49
C ALA A 265 -10.62 10.07 -10.33
N ILE A 266 -10.12 10.38 -9.14
CA ILE A 266 -10.30 9.56 -7.92
C ILE A 266 -11.67 9.81 -7.31
N VAL A 267 -12.18 11.04 -7.40
CA VAL A 267 -13.52 11.41 -6.93
C VAL A 267 -14.30 12.18 -7.99
N GLU A 268 -15.62 12.05 -7.90
CA GLU A 268 -16.58 12.75 -8.74
C GLU A 268 -17.69 13.37 -7.87
N GLY A 269 -18.41 14.32 -8.44
CA GLY A 269 -19.64 14.86 -7.84
C GLY A 269 -20.89 14.10 -8.30
N TYR A 270 -22.03 14.59 -7.87
CA TYR A 270 -23.34 14.02 -8.18
C TYR A 270 -23.94 14.67 -9.44
N GLU A 271 -24.89 13.99 -10.08
CA GLU A 271 -25.59 14.45 -11.29
C GLU A 271 -26.30 15.82 -11.11
N ASP A 272 -26.62 16.19 -9.86
CA ASP A 272 -27.24 17.47 -9.52
C ASP A 272 -26.23 18.65 -9.47
N GLY A 273 -24.96 18.40 -9.78
CA GLY A 273 -23.89 19.40 -9.76
C GLY A 273 -23.41 19.76 -8.35
N THR A 274 -23.59 18.86 -7.38
CA THR A 274 -23.05 18.99 -6.02
C THR A 274 -21.90 18.01 -5.78
N PHE A 275 -21.02 18.32 -4.82
CA PHE A 275 -19.97 17.44 -4.34
C PHE A 275 -20.30 16.82 -2.96
N ARG A 276 -21.12 17.53 -2.16
CA ARG A 276 -21.59 17.18 -0.81
C ARG A 276 -20.44 16.99 0.19
N PRO A 277 -19.58 18.01 0.40
CA PRO A 277 -18.37 17.90 1.22
C PRO A 277 -18.61 17.46 2.66
N GLU A 278 -19.75 17.85 3.25
CA GLU A 278 -20.14 17.52 4.63
C GLU A 278 -20.85 16.17 4.77
N GLN A 279 -21.13 15.47 3.66
CA GLN A 279 -21.76 14.15 3.70
C GLN A 279 -20.77 13.12 4.24
N GLN A 280 -21.24 12.26 5.15
CA GLN A 280 -20.48 11.12 5.66
C GLN A 280 -20.32 10.07 4.56
N ILE A 281 -19.14 9.45 4.50
CA ILE A 281 -18.86 8.41 3.48
C ILE A 281 -19.10 7.02 4.04
N THR A 282 -19.62 6.15 3.18
CA THR A 282 -19.75 4.72 3.49
C THR A 282 -18.40 4.02 3.41
N ARG A 283 -18.32 2.80 3.97
CA ARG A 283 -17.14 1.94 3.84
C ARG A 283 -16.83 1.59 2.38
N THR A 284 -17.83 1.42 1.53
CA THR A 284 -17.63 1.12 0.10
C THR A 284 -17.14 2.33 -0.69
N GLU A 285 -17.70 3.52 -0.42
CA GLU A 285 -17.20 4.76 -1.02
C GLU A 285 -15.73 5.00 -0.64
N ALA A 286 -15.39 4.84 0.64
CA ALA A 286 -14.01 4.93 1.12
C ALA A 286 -13.09 3.93 0.41
N SER A 287 -13.52 2.68 0.27
CA SER A 287 -12.74 1.62 -0.39
C SER A 287 -12.47 1.95 -1.86
N LYS A 288 -13.48 2.43 -2.61
CA LYS A 288 -13.31 2.86 -4.00
C LYS A 288 -12.29 4.00 -4.11
N ILE A 289 -12.42 5.03 -3.26
CA ILE A 289 -11.52 6.18 -3.25
C ILE A 289 -10.07 5.74 -2.98
N LEU A 290 -9.86 4.89 -1.98
CA LEU A 290 -8.53 4.41 -1.59
C LEU A 290 -7.90 3.57 -2.70
N LEU A 291 -8.65 2.64 -3.31
CA LEU A 291 -8.14 1.83 -4.42
C LEU A 291 -7.75 2.70 -5.63
N LEU A 292 -8.62 3.63 -6.04
CA LEU A 292 -8.32 4.52 -7.16
C LEU A 292 -7.08 5.38 -6.89
N THR A 293 -6.86 5.75 -5.62
CA THR A 293 -5.65 6.49 -5.23
C THR A 293 -4.40 5.64 -5.34
N MET A 294 -4.46 4.37 -4.91
CA MET A 294 -3.34 3.42 -5.07
C MET A 294 -2.97 3.24 -6.54
N ILE A 295 -3.96 3.15 -7.42
CA ILE A 295 -3.75 2.99 -8.87
C ILE A 295 -3.16 4.25 -9.51
N SER A 296 -3.64 5.41 -9.08
CA SER A 296 -3.34 6.69 -9.74
C SER A 296 -2.11 7.39 -9.18
N ASN A 297 -1.58 6.96 -8.03
CA ASN A 297 -0.44 7.60 -7.39
C ASN A 297 0.88 6.89 -7.76
N PRO A 298 1.75 7.53 -8.56
CA PRO A 298 3.05 6.95 -8.92
C PRO A 298 4.02 6.82 -7.72
N HIS A 299 3.71 7.45 -6.58
CA HIS A 299 4.51 7.39 -5.36
C HIS A 299 4.09 6.27 -4.39
N VAL A 300 2.97 5.60 -4.65
CA VAL A 300 2.61 4.37 -3.93
C VAL A 300 3.24 3.21 -4.71
N ASN A 301 4.48 2.89 -4.32
CA ASN A 301 5.43 1.98 -4.98
C ASN A 301 4.82 0.77 -5.71
N GLY A 302 5.37 0.49 -6.90
CA GLY A 302 5.53 -0.85 -7.51
C GLY A 302 4.28 -1.64 -7.92
N TYR A 303 3.07 -1.22 -7.55
CA TYR A 303 1.91 -2.09 -7.68
C TYR A 303 1.38 -2.16 -9.13
N VAL A 304 1.72 -3.24 -9.83
CA VAL A 304 1.03 -3.67 -11.05
C VAL A 304 -0.24 -4.40 -10.61
N ILE A 305 -1.39 -3.73 -10.63
CA ILE A 305 -2.67 -4.46 -10.61
C ILE A 305 -2.72 -5.27 -11.89
N PRO A 306 -2.86 -6.61 -11.84
CA PRO A 306 -3.04 -7.41 -13.05
C PRO A 306 -4.20 -6.83 -13.86
N SER A 307 -3.90 -6.35 -15.06
CA SER A 307 -4.84 -5.60 -15.90
C SER A 307 -6.01 -6.43 -16.42
N GLU A 308 -6.09 -7.72 -16.12
CA GLU A 308 -7.09 -8.63 -16.69
C GLU A 308 -8.50 -8.46 -16.10
N ASP A 309 -8.66 -7.83 -14.93
CA ASP A 309 -9.95 -7.69 -14.25
C ASP A 309 -10.52 -6.25 -14.22
N ALA A 310 -9.81 -5.26 -14.78
CA ALA A 310 -10.21 -3.84 -14.72
C ALA A 310 -10.96 -3.32 -15.98
N GLU A 311 -11.14 -4.14 -17.02
CA GLU A 311 -11.72 -3.69 -18.31
C GLU A 311 -13.26 -3.70 -18.40
N GLU A 312 -14.02 -3.99 -17.34
CA GLU A 312 -15.49 -3.97 -17.42
C GLU A 312 -16.16 -3.16 -16.30
N THR A 313 -16.02 -1.83 -16.32
CA THR A 313 -17.08 -0.93 -15.82
C THR A 313 -17.04 0.41 -16.57
N GLU A 314 -17.82 0.52 -17.64
CA GLU A 314 -18.37 1.79 -18.17
C GLU A 314 -19.61 2.21 -17.36
#